data_AF-A0A352XTM8-F1
#
_entry.id   AF-A0A352XTM8-F1
#
_cell.length_a   1.000
_cell.length_b   1.000
_cell.length_c   1.000
_cell.angle_alpha   90.00
_cell.angle_beta   90.00
_cell.angle_gamma   90.00
#
_symmetry.space_group_name_H-M   'P 1'
#
loop_
_entity.id
_entity.type
_entity.pdbx_description
1 polymer ?
#
loop_
_entity_poly.entity_id
_entity_poly.type
_entity_poly.pdbx_seq_one_letter_code
_entity_poly.pdbx_strand_id
1 'polypeptide(L)'
;LSQTLRGLAQGLENKKTFAAPDLAAALAEASRLAYRAVLKPVEGTILTVVRESAEAAKISAERGDDLVGLMQEVVITARRSVARTPDLLPTLKQAGVVDSGGQGFCIILEGAWRYIRGESVQLDAVAAAALSSAASTATDAHIKKGRVTIKEEFGYEVVFLLRGEKLDIEGIRQTIIDMGGVSTVVAGDEKMLKVHTHVPWPGKILDYGVSLGSLLDINIENLQEQSLTYAAES
;
A
#
# COMPACT_ATOMS: atom_id res chain seq x y z
N LEU A 1 -0.22 0.91 -1.15
CA LEU A 1 -1.13 1.26 -2.26
C LEU A 1 -1.90 2.56 -2.02
N SER A 2 -2.62 2.73 -0.91
CA SER A 2 -3.39 3.97 -0.65
C SER A 2 -2.55 5.25 -0.74
N GLN A 3 -1.33 5.24 -0.19
CA GLN A 3 -0.42 6.38 -0.22
C GLN A 3 0.17 6.64 -1.61
N THR A 4 0.36 5.58 -2.40
CA THR A 4 0.74 5.69 -3.82
C THR A 4 -0.35 6.41 -4.62
N LEU A 5 -1.62 5.99 -4.47
CA LEU A 5 -2.75 6.64 -5.15
C LEU A 5 -2.95 8.08 -4.68
N ARG A 6 -2.73 8.35 -3.39
CA ARG A 6 -2.75 9.70 -2.82
C ARG A 6 -1.67 10.59 -3.45
N GLY A 7 -0.42 10.13 -3.53
CA GLY A 7 0.65 10.93 -4.14
C GLY A 7 0.45 11.15 -5.64
N LEU A 8 -0.12 10.17 -6.36
CA LEU A 8 -0.58 10.36 -7.74
C LEU A 8 -1.64 11.47 -7.84
N ALA A 9 -2.66 11.43 -6.99
CA ALA A 9 -3.72 12.44 -6.98
C ALA A 9 -3.21 13.83 -6.63
N GLN A 10 -2.28 13.93 -5.67
CA GLN A 10 -1.63 15.20 -5.29
C GLN A 10 -0.75 15.75 -6.42
N GLY A 11 0.05 14.90 -7.08
CA GLY A 11 0.88 15.33 -8.20
C GLY A 11 0.10 15.82 -9.42
N LEU A 12 -1.15 15.39 -9.56
CA LEU A 12 -2.08 15.81 -10.61
C LEU A 12 -3.13 16.81 -10.12
N GLU A 13 -2.99 17.36 -8.92
CA GLU A 13 -3.97 18.26 -8.33
C GLU A 13 -4.17 19.51 -9.22
N ASN A 14 -5.41 19.96 -9.33
CA ASN A 14 -5.84 21.09 -10.16
C ASN A 14 -5.61 20.94 -11.67
N LYS A 15 -5.22 19.75 -12.17
CA LYS A 15 -5.07 19.47 -13.60
C LYS A 15 -6.33 18.81 -14.16
N LYS A 16 -6.99 19.47 -15.11
CA LYS A 16 -8.11 18.87 -15.88
C LYS A 16 -7.62 17.88 -16.92
N THR A 17 -6.45 18.15 -17.49
CA THR A 17 -5.71 17.30 -18.42
C THR A 17 -4.24 17.39 -18.07
N PHE A 18 -3.46 16.38 -18.43
CA PHE A 18 -2.04 16.32 -18.13
C PHE A 18 -1.28 15.62 -19.26
N ALA A 19 0.03 15.84 -19.33
CA ALA A 19 0.94 15.22 -20.30
C ALA A 19 1.94 14.27 -19.60
N ALA A 20 2.83 13.65 -20.37
CA ALA A 20 3.83 12.71 -19.85
C ALA A 20 4.69 13.28 -18.69
N PRO A 21 5.20 14.53 -18.76
CA PRO A 21 5.98 15.11 -17.65
C PRO A 21 5.18 15.24 -16.34
N ASP A 22 3.89 15.54 -16.44
CA ASP A 22 3.02 15.68 -15.28
C ASP A 22 2.79 14.33 -14.59
N LEU A 23 2.55 13.27 -15.38
CA LEU A 23 2.38 11.92 -14.85
C LEU A 23 3.68 11.38 -14.24
N ALA A 24 4.83 11.68 -14.84
CA ALA A 24 6.14 11.34 -14.27
C ALA A 24 6.34 12.01 -12.91
N ALA A 25 6.04 13.31 -12.80
CA ALA A 25 6.10 14.04 -11.53
C ALA A 25 5.14 13.45 -10.48
N ALA A 26 3.92 13.08 -10.89
CA ALA A 26 2.94 12.47 -9.99
C ALA A 26 3.36 11.08 -9.50
N LEU A 27 3.98 10.25 -10.36
CA LEU A 27 4.53 8.95 -9.96
C LEU A 27 5.74 9.12 -9.01
N ALA A 28 6.58 10.13 -9.23
CA ALA A 28 7.67 10.45 -8.31
C ALA A 28 7.12 10.83 -6.91
N GLU A 29 6.06 11.63 -6.87
CA GLU A 29 5.41 12.00 -5.62
C GLU A 29 4.72 10.80 -4.94
N ALA A 30 4.08 9.94 -5.72
CA ALA A 30 3.52 8.68 -5.25
C ALA A 30 4.56 7.76 -4.60
N SER A 31 5.76 7.66 -5.20
CA SER A 31 6.88 6.93 -4.62
C SER A 31 7.32 7.56 -3.29
N ARG A 32 7.54 8.88 -3.28
CA ARG A 32 7.96 9.60 -2.06
C ARG A 32 6.99 9.41 -0.91
N LEU A 33 5.68 9.55 -1.15
CA LEU A 33 4.65 9.36 -0.14
C LEU A 33 4.56 7.92 0.35
N ALA A 34 4.65 6.95 -0.57
CA ALA A 34 4.60 5.54 -0.20
C ALA A 34 5.77 5.16 0.72
N TYR A 35 6.99 5.65 0.45
CA TYR A 35 8.15 5.40 1.31
C TYR A 35 8.03 6.11 2.66
N ARG A 36 7.63 7.39 2.70
CA ARG A 36 7.44 8.13 3.96
C ARG A 36 6.36 7.52 4.86
N ALA A 37 5.37 6.87 4.25
CA ALA A 37 4.29 6.23 5.00
C ALA A 37 4.76 5.02 5.81
N VAL A 38 5.95 4.46 5.56
CA VAL A 38 6.45 3.25 6.19
C VAL A 38 7.74 3.55 6.96
N LEU A 39 7.80 3.15 8.24
CA LEU A 39 8.95 3.45 9.10
C LEU A 39 10.25 2.78 8.64
N LYS A 40 10.16 1.50 8.26
CA LYS A 40 11.29 0.70 7.78
C LYS A 40 10.91 0.17 6.39
N PRO A 41 11.11 0.97 5.33
CA PRO A 41 10.82 0.51 3.97
C PRO A 41 11.72 -0.69 3.62
N VAL A 42 11.13 -1.70 3.00
CA VAL A 42 11.82 -2.95 2.63
C VAL A 42 11.77 -3.10 1.11
N GLU A 43 12.93 -3.34 0.51
CA GLU A 43 13.04 -3.65 -0.91
C GLU A 43 12.56 -5.08 -1.22
N GLY A 44 12.06 -5.29 -2.43
CA GLY A 44 11.33 -6.50 -2.80
C GLY A 44 9.87 -6.48 -2.39
N THR A 45 9.31 -5.30 -2.09
CA THR A 45 7.88 -5.09 -1.84
C THR A 45 7.29 -4.14 -2.89
N ILE A 46 5.99 -3.83 -2.78
CA ILE A 46 5.31 -2.78 -3.57
C ILE A 46 6.10 -1.46 -3.63
N LEU A 47 6.87 -1.12 -2.59
CA LEU A 47 7.69 0.09 -2.58
C LEU A 47 8.73 0.10 -3.70
N THR A 48 9.42 -1.03 -3.92
CA THR A 48 10.37 -1.19 -5.02
C THR A 48 9.69 -0.99 -6.37
N VAL A 49 8.52 -1.59 -6.56
CA VAL A 49 7.78 -1.51 -7.83
C VAL A 49 7.35 -0.07 -8.11
N VAL A 50 6.81 0.63 -7.11
CA VAL A 50 6.41 2.04 -7.25
C VAL A 50 7.62 2.92 -7.56
N ARG A 51 8.76 2.74 -6.88
CA ARG A 51 9.98 3.50 -7.14
C ARG A 51 10.50 3.28 -8.56
N GLU A 52 10.71 2.03 -8.96
CA GLU A 52 11.25 1.70 -10.28
C GLU A 52 10.28 2.15 -11.40
N SER A 53 8.96 2.07 -11.18
CA SER A 53 7.97 2.64 -12.10
C SER A 53 8.08 4.17 -12.22
N ALA A 54 8.29 4.89 -11.11
CA ALA A 54 8.48 6.34 -11.13
C ALA A 54 9.77 6.76 -11.85
N GLU A 55 10.86 6.01 -11.65
CA GLU A 55 12.12 6.21 -12.35
C GLU A 55 11.96 5.99 -13.86
N ALA A 56 11.27 4.93 -14.28
CA ALA A 56 10.99 4.68 -15.70
C ALA A 56 10.12 5.79 -16.32
N ALA A 57 9.10 6.26 -15.60
CA ALA A 57 8.28 7.39 -16.05
C ALA A 57 9.10 8.65 -16.28
N LYS A 58 10.02 8.96 -15.35
CA LYS A 58 10.93 10.10 -15.45
C LYS A 58 11.84 9.99 -16.68
N ILE A 59 12.49 8.84 -16.86
CA ILE A 59 13.39 8.61 -18.01
C ILE A 59 12.64 8.75 -19.34
N SER A 60 11.42 8.19 -19.42
CA SER A 60 10.57 8.29 -20.62
C SER A 60 10.12 9.73 -20.90
N ALA A 61 9.75 10.49 -19.87
CA ALA A 61 9.40 11.90 -20.00
C ALA A 61 10.61 12.76 -20.46
N GLU A 62 11.80 12.49 -19.93
CA GLU A 62 13.05 13.17 -20.34
C GLU A 62 13.44 12.88 -21.79
N ARG A 63 13.09 11.68 -22.29
CA ARG A 63 13.23 11.30 -23.70
C ARG A 63 12.23 12.01 -24.62
N GLY A 64 11.15 12.56 -24.07
CA GLY A 64 10.11 13.26 -24.82
C GLY A 64 9.01 12.33 -25.35
N ASP A 65 8.81 11.15 -24.75
CA ASP A 65 7.72 10.26 -25.11
C ASP A 65 6.35 10.88 -24.75
N ASP A 66 5.31 10.49 -25.47
CA ASP A 66 3.93 10.82 -25.11
C ASP A 66 3.41 9.94 -23.96
N LEU A 67 2.15 10.18 -23.55
CA LEU A 67 1.53 9.42 -22.45
C LEU A 67 1.45 7.92 -22.74
N VAL A 68 1.28 7.51 -24.00
CA VAL A 68 1.16 6.10 -24.38
C VAL A 68 2.52 5.41 -24.24
N GLY A 69 3.58 6.04 -24.76
CA GLY A 69 4.96 5.57 -24.64
C GLY A 69 5.43 5.51 -23.20
N LEU A 70 5.14 6.56 -22.40
CA LEU A 70 5.47 6.57 -20.98
C LEU A 70 4.79 5.44 -20.22
N MET A 71 3.49 5.25 -20.42
CA MET A 71 2.76 4.18 -19.74
C MET A 71 3.24 2.78 -20.15
N GLN A 72 3.67 2.61 -21.39
CA GLN A 72 4.29 1.36 -21.83
C GLN A 72 5.57 1.06 -21.04
N GLU A 73 6.48 2.03 -20.92
CA GLU A 73 7.73 1.86 -20.15
C GLU A 73 7.47 1.60 -18.67
N VAL A 74 6.51 2.32 -18.08
CA VAL A 74 6.08 2.15 -16.70
C VAL A 74 5.57 0.74 -16.44
N VAL A 75 4.70 0.21 -17.31
CA VAL A 75 4.13 -1.14 -17.18
C VAL A 75 5.20 -2.22 -17.38
N ILE A 76 6.07 -2.08 -18.38
CA ILE A 76 7.18 -3.02 -18.62
C ILE A 76 8.09 -3.07 -17.38
N THR A 77 8.42 -1.90 -16.82
CA THR A 77 9.27 -1.80 -15.65
C THR A 77 8.59 -2.37 -14.41
N ALA A 78 7.31 -2.08 -14.18
CA ALA A 78 6.53 -2.64 -13.08
C ALA A 78 6.54 -4.18 -13.11
N ARG A 79 6.26 -4.79 -14.27
CA ARG A 79 6.30 -6.25 -14.45
C ARG A 79 7.66 -6.85 -14.12
N ARG A 80 8.73 -6.24 -14.63
CA ARG A 80 10.12 -6.67 -14.35
C ARG A 80 10.46 -6.53 -12.87
N SER A 81 10.02 -5.44 -12.24
CA SER A 81 10.23 -5.17 -10.83
C SER A 81 9.55 -6.24 -9.96
N VAL A 82 8.28 -6.54 -10.25
CA VAL A 82 7.51 -7.60 -9.58
C VAL A 82 8.19 -8.97 -9.73
N ALA A 83 8.62 -9.31 -10.95
CA ALA A 83 9.32 -10.58 -11.18
C ALA A 83 10.63 -10.70 -10.38
N ARG A 84 11.29 -9.57 -10.08
CA ARG A 84 12.53 -9.49 -9.29
C ARG A 84 12.31 -9.39 -7.79
N THR A 85 11.09 -9.21 -7.29
CA THR A 85 10.86 -9.12 -5.83
C THR A 85 11.38 -10.32 -5.04
N PRO A 86 11.33 -11.57 -5.53
CA PRO A 86 11.90 -12.71 -4.82
C PRO A 86 13.44 -12.64 -4.71
N ASP A 87 14.13 -12.01 -5.67
CA ASP A 87 15.58 -11.83 -5.59
C ASP A 87 16.00 -10.79 -4.55
N LEU A 88 15.08 -9.87 -4.21
CA LEU A 88 15.31 -8.78 -3.26
C LEU A 88 14.86 -9.14 -1.84
N LEU A 89 13.85 -10.00 -1.69
CA LEU A 89 13.28 -10.36 -0.40
C LEU A 89 13.29 -11.90 -0.19
N PRO A 90 14.17 -12.43 0.67
CA PRO A 90 14.36 -13.88 0.85
C PRO A 90 13.08 -14.65 1.20
N THR A 91 12.17 -14.05 1.98
CA THR A 91 10.90 -14.67 2.34
C THR A 91 10.03 -14.98 1.12
N LEU A 92 10.00 -14.08 0.12
CA LEU A 92 9.29 -14.30 -1.13
C LEU A 92 9.94 -15.42 -1.94
N LYS A 93 11.28 -15.46 -1.99
CA LYS A 93 12.04 -16.52 -2.66
C LYS A 93 11.76 -17.90 -2.08
N GLN A 94 11.76 -18.01 -0.75
CA GLN A 94 11.48 -19.25 -0.04
C GLN A 94 10.05 -19.72 -0.29
N ALA A 95 9.10 -18.79 -0.36
CA ALA A 95 7.71 -19.09 -0.66
C ALA A 95 7.44 -19.35 -2.16
N GLY A 96 8.39 -19.04 -3.05
CA GLY A 96 8.23 -19.20 -4.50
C GLY A 96 7.18 -18.26 -5.11
N VAL A 97 6.90 -17.12 -4.46
CA VAL A 97 5.89 -16.14 -4.88
C VAL A 97 6.49 -14.75 -5.06
N VAL A 98 5.80 -13.89 -5.81
CA VAL A 98 6.13 -12.46 -5.93
C VAL A 98 5.40 -11.63 -4.87
N ASP A 99 5.79 -10.36 -4.71
CA ASP A 99 5.07 -9.45 -3.82
C ASP A 99 3.66 -9.18 -4.34
N SER A 100 2.65 -9.52 -3.54
CA SER A 100 1.24 -9.37 -3.90
C SER A 100 0.83 -7.90 -4.05
N GLY A 101 1.40 -7.00 -3.23
CA GLY A 101 1.15 -5.56 -3.34
C GLY A 101 1.70 -4.98 -4.65
N GLY A 102 2.93 -5.36 -5.00
CA GLY A 102 3.59 -5.00 -6.25
C GLY A 102 2.83 -5.53 -7.46
N GLN A 103 2.40 -6.80 -7.43
CA GLN A 103 1.57 -7.39 -8.47
C GLN A 103 0.24 -6.64 -8.63
N GLY A 104 -0.44 -6.32 -7.53
CA GLY A 104 -1.68 -5.54 -7.55
C GLY A 104 -1.50 -4.15 -8.18
N PHE A 105 -0.41 -3.45 -7.82
CA PHE A 105 -0.07 -2.16 -8.43
C PHE A 105 0.23 -2.29 -9.93
N CYS A 106 0.97 -3.32 -10.34
CA CYS A 106 1.25 -3.62 -11.74
C CYS A 106 -0.04 -3.82 -12.55
N ILE A 107 -1.02 -4.57 -12.02
CA ILE A 107 -2.31 -4.79 -12.66
C ILE A 107 -3.07 -3.47 -12.87
N ILE A 108 -3.06 -2.57 -11.88
CA ILE A 108 -3.69 -1.25 -12.01
C ILE A 108 -3.04 -0.45 -13.14
N LEU A 109 -1.70 -0.43 -13.22
CA LEU A 109 -0.97 0.25 -14.29
C LEU A 109 -1.26 -0.35 -15.66
N GLU A 110 -1.37 -1.66 -15.77
CA GLU A 110 -1.76 -2.35 -17.01
C GLU A 110 -3.16 -1.93 -17.46
N GLY A 111 -4.12 -1.88 -16.54
CA GLY A 111 -5.47 -1.40 -16.82
C GLY A 111 -5.47 0.04 -17.35
N ALA A 112 -4.71 0.93 -16.71
CA ALA A 112 -4.56 2.31 -17.16
C ALA A 112 -3.93 2.42 -18.56
N TRP A 113 -2.89 1.63 -18.85
CA TRP A 113 -2.24 1.62 -20.16
C TRP A 113 -3.17 1.12 -21.27
N ARG A 114 -3.95 0.06 -21.00
CA ARG A 114 -4.99 -0.44 -21.92
C ARG A 114 -6.05 0.63 -22.21
N TYR A 115 -6.54 1.29 -21.16
CA TYR A 115 -7.54 2.35 -21.27
C TYR A 115 -7.06 3.52 -22.15
N ILE A 116 -5.83 3.99 -21.94
CA ILE A 116 -5.26 5.10 -22.73
C ILE A 116 -5.11 4.72 -24.21
N ARG A 117 -4.92 3.43 -24.51
CA ARG A 117 -4.85 2.89 -25.88
C ARG A 117 -6.23 2.61 -26.50
N GLY A 118 -7.32 2.96 -25.81
CA GLY A 118 -8.69 2.75 -26.27
C GLY A 118 -9.15 1.29 -26.22
N GLU A 119 -8.41 0.41 -25.53
CA GLU A 119 -8.82 -0.97 -25.34
C GLU A 119 -9.94 -1.02 -24.29
N SER A 120 -11.10 -1.57 -24.66
CA SER A 120 -12.19 -1.76 -23.71
C SER A 120 -11.79 -2.80 -22.66
N VAL A 121 -11.74 -2.40 -21.39
CA VAL A 121 -11.72 -3.35 -20.27
C VAL A 121 -13.14 -3.92 -20.14
N GLN A 122 -13.51 -4.85 -21.01
CA GLN A 122 -14.71 -5.64 -20.78
C GLN A 122 -14.39 -6.59 -19.63
N LEU A 123 -14.88 -6.25 -18.44
CA LEU A 123 -15.03 -7.23 -17.38
C LEU A 123 -16.04 -8.24 -17.91
N ASP A 124 -15.54 -9.38 -18.36
CA ASP A 124 -16.39 -10.49 -18.76
C ASP A 124 -17.34 -10.79 -17.59
N ALA A 125 -18.64 -10.94 -17.85
CA ALA A 125 -19.65 -11.03 -16.78
C ALA A 125 -19.34 -12.20 -15.81
N VAL A 126 -18.70 -13.25 -16.34
CA VAL A 126 -18.18 -14.40 -15.58
C VAL A 126 -17.01 -14.02 -14.68
N ALA A 127 -16.08 -13.16 -15.15
CA ALA A 127 -14.97 -12.65 -14.36
C ALA A 127 -15.43 -11.66 -13.27
N ALA A 128 -16.43 -10.82 -13.57
CA ALA A 128 -17.05 -9.92 -12.59
C ALA A 128 -17.80 -10.70 -11.48
N ALA A 129 -18.48 -11.78 -11.85
CA ALA A 129 -19.14 -12.68 -10.90
C ALA A 129 -18.11 -13.45 -10.05
N ALA A 130 -16.99 -13.90 -10.64
CA ALA A 130 -15.90 -14.55 -9.92
C ALA A 130 -15.15 -13.58 -8.97
N LEU A 131 -14.99 -12.31 -9.36
CA LEU A 131 -14.43 -11.28 -8.48
C LEU A 131 -15.37 -10.94 -7.32
N SER A 132 -16.68 -10.90 -7.56
CA SER A 132 -17.68 -10.72 -6.49
C SER A 132 -17.73 -11.92 -5.56
N SER A 133 -17.65 -13.14 -6.08
CA SER A 133 -17.63 -14.36 -5.25
C SER A 133 -16.34 -14.46 -4.43
N ALA A 134 -15.19 -14.09 -5.00
CA ALA A 134 -13.90 -14.01 -4.31
C ALA A 134 -13.87 -12.91 -3.23
N ALA A 135 -14.53 -11.77 -3.45
CA ALA A 135 -14.68 -10.73 -2.44
C ALA A 135 -15.57 -11.18 -1.27
N SER A 136 -16.62 -11.97 -1.54
CA SER A 136 -17.47 -12.59 -0.51
C SER A 136 -16.87 -13.84 0.14
N THR A 137 -15.86 -14.48 -0.48
CA THR A 137 -15.06 -15.52 0.19
C THR A 137 -13.83 -14.95 0.89
N ALA A 138 -13.44 -13.69 0.66
CA ALA A 138 -12.37 -13.05 1.43
C ALA A 138 -12.76 -12.78 2.90
N THR A 139 -14.05 -12.91 3.25
CA THR A 139 -14.51 -12.95 4.65
C THR A 139 -14.35 -14.34 5.30
N ASP A 140 -14.15 -15.42 4.51
CA ASP A 140 -14.02 -16.82 5.00
C ASP A 140 -12.73 -17.54 4.51
N ALA A 141 -11.92 -16.90 3.68
CA ALA A 141 -10.67 -17.46 3.21
C ALA A 141 -9.59 -17.12 4.22
N HIS A 142 -9.27 -18.09 5.08
CA HIS A 142 -8.00 -18.20 5.77
C HIS A 142 -6.87 -18.23 4.72
N ILE A 143 -6.50 -17.06 4.21
CA ILE A 143 -5.30 -16.88 3.40
C ILE A 143 -4.17 -17.28 4.33
N LYS A 144 -3.53 -18.42 4.04
CA LYS A 144 -2.27 -18.84 4.67
C LYS A 144 -1.22 -17.77 4.39
N LYS A 145 -1.21 -16.70 5.18
CA LYS A 145 -0.11 -15.75 5.26
C LYS A 145 1.11 -16.59 5.64
N GLY A 146 2.09 -16.62 4.75
CA GLY A 146 3.35 -17.32 5.01
C GLY A 146 3.89 -16.90 6.38
N ARG A 147 4.34 -17.88 7.16
CA ARG A 147 4.87 -17.68 8.52
C ARG A 147 6.00 -16.66 8.46
N VAL A 148 5.71 -15.42 8.85
CA VAL A 148 6.73 -14.43 9.17
C VAL A 148 7.11 -14.69 10.61
N THR A 149 8.08 -15.56 10.83
CA THR A 149 8.72 -15.73 12.14
C THR A 149 9.51 -14.49 12.48
N ILE A 150 8.85 -13.50 13.09
CA ILE A 150 9.51 -12.38 13.79
C ILE A 150 8.75 -12.18 15.10
N LYS A 151 9.45 -11.72 16.13
CA LYS A 151 8.96 -11.20 17.43
C LYS A 151 7.72 -10.25 17.39
N GLU A 152 7.15 -10.00 16.23
CA GLU A 152 6.00 -9.12 15.95
C GLU A 152 4.64 -9.76 16.25
N GLU A 153 4.60 -11.05 16.64
CA GLU A 153 3.37 -11.74 17.00
C GLU A 153 2.85 -11.37 18.40
N PHE A 154 3.59 -10.61 19.23
CA PHE A 154 3.18 -10.29 20.60
C PHE A 154 2.45 -8.94 20.77
N GLY A 155 1.25 -8.98 21.34
CA GLY A 155 0.43 -7.81 21.66
C GLY A 155 -0.86 -7.72 20.86
N TYR A 156 -1.28 -6.49 20.60
CA TYR A 156 -2.52 -6.16 19.90
C TYR A 156 -2.23 -5.39 18.62
N GLU A 157 -2.91 -5.75 17.53
CA GLU A 157 -3.06 -4.88 16.37
C GLU A 157 -4.16 -3.87 16.68
N VAL A 158 -3.85 -2.58 16.54
CA VAL A 158 -4.80 -1.48 16.72
C VAL A 158 -4.90 -0.73 15.40
N VAL A 159 -6.09 -0.73 14.81
CA VAL A 159 -6.41 0.01 13.59
C VAL A 159 -7.57 0.96 13.86
N PHE A 160 -7.42 2.23 13.49
CA PHE A 160 -8.53 3.18 13.56
C PHE A 160 -8.36 4.30 12.54
N LEU A 161 -9.47 5.00 12.33
CA LEU A 161 -9.55 6.26 11.61
C LEU A 161 -9.60 7.42 12.63
N LEU A 162 -8.68 8.38 12.52
CA LEU A 162 -8.62 9.58 13.36
C LEU A 162 -9.02 10.81 12.54
N ARG A 163 -10.15 11.42 12.92
CA ARG A 163 -10.61 12.68 12.36
C ARG A 163 -10.24 13.83 13.29
N GLY A 164 -9.59 14.86 12.77
CA GLY A 164 -9.16 16.03 13.53
C GLY A 164 -8.85 17.23 12.64
N GLU A 165 -8.11 18.19 13.19
CA GLU A 165 -7.63 19.35 12.45
C GLU A 165 -6.13 19.52 12.65
N LYS A 166 -5.39 19.87 11.60
CA LYS A 166 -3.94 20.10 11.62
C LYS A 166 -3.15 18.91 12.20
N LEU A 167 -3.57 17.71 11.86
CA LEU A 167 -2.93 16.47 12.33
C LEU A 167 -1.51 16.35 11.76
N ASP A 168 -0.51 16.36 12.65
CA ASP A 168 0.90 16.12 12.28
C ASP A 168 1.17 14.62 12.16
N ILE A 169 1.19 14.12 10.92
CA ILE A 169 1.40 12.70 10.61
C ILE A 169 2.69 12.17 11.23
N GLU A 170 3.79 12.92 11.12
CA GLU A 170 5.10 12.44 11.58
C GLU A 170 5.19 12.51 13.10
N GLY A 171 4.72 13.59 13.72
CA GLY A 171 4.66 13.71 15.18
C GLY A 171 3.77 12.65 15.82
N ILE A 172 2.60 12.37 15.23
CA ILE A 172 1.67 11.33 15.70
C ILE A 172 2.32 9.95 15.58
N ARG A 173 2.92 9.65 14.44
CA ARG A 173 3.64 8.39 14.21
C ARG A 173 4.75 8.20 15.25
N GLN A 174 5.59 9.22 15.45
CA GLN A 174 6.70 9.15 16.39
C GLN A 174 6.21 8.95 17.82
N THR A 175 5.16 9.67 18.21
CA THR A 175 4.54 9.52 19.54
C THR A 175 4.03 8.10 19.77
N ILE A 176 3.36 7.50 18.77
CA ILE A 176 2.90 6.11 18.85
C ILE A 176 4.08 5.13 18.99
N ILE A 177 5.17 5.36 18.28
CA ILE A 177 6.40 4.54 18.39
C ILE A 177 6.99 4.66 19.79
N ASP A 178 7.09 5.88 20.33
CA ASP A 178 7.62 6.13 21.67
C ASP A 178 6.75 5.49 22.77
N MET A 179 5.45 5.30 22.50
CA MET A 179 4.51 4.56 23.36
C MET A 179 4.65 3.03 23.27
N GLY A 180 5.55 2.53 22.43
CA GLY A 180 5.82 1.10 22.23
C GLY A 180 5.19 0.51 20.97
N GLY A 181 4.75 1.34 20.03
CA GLY A 181 4.26 0.92 18.72
C GLY A 181 5.37 0.31 17.86
N VAL A 182 5.15 -0.93 17.42
CA VAL A 182 5.96 -1.60 16.40
C VAL A 182 5.16 -1.74 15.11
N SER A 183 5.86 -1.74 13.97
CA SER A 183 5.25 -1.80 12.63
C SER A 183 4.16 -0.73 12.39
N THR A 184 4.35 0.45 12.99
CA THR A 184 3.41 1.58 12.92
C THR A 184 3.35 2.19 11.53
N VAL A 185 2.13 2.28 10.99
CA VAL A 185 1.77 3.01 9.77
C VAL A 185 0.73 4.06 10.13
N VAL A 186 1.05 5.32 9.86
CA VAL A 186 0.12 6.45 9.94
C VAL A 186 0.01 7.06 8.54
N ALA A 187 -1.18 7.04 7.98
CA ALA A 187 -1.41 7.36 6.58
C ALA A 187 -2.64 8.25 6.43
N GLY A 188 -2.53 9.37 5.72
CA GLY A 188 -3.64 10.31 5.61
C GLY A 188 -3.19 11.74 5.33
N ASP A 189 -3.97 12.70 5.83
CA ASP A 189 -3.70 14.14 5.77
C ASP A 189 -4.02 14.81 7.11
N GLU A 190 -3.86 16.12 7.16
CA GLU A 190 -4.08 16.96 8.32
C GLU A 190 -5.51 16.91 8.89
N LYS A 191 -6.48 16.30 8.20
CA LYS A 191 -7.87 16.19 8.66
C LYS A 191 -8.30 14.77 8.98
N MET A 192 -7.71 13.80 8.29
CA MET A 192 -8.11 12.40 8.38
C MET A 192 -6.90 11.47 8.27
N LEU A 193 -6.64 10.70 9.33
CA LEU A 193 -5.58 9.69 9.37
C LEU A 193 -6.16 8.29 9.53
N LYS A 194 -5.54 7.31 8.90
CA LYS A 194 -5.63 5.90 9.24
C LYS A 194 -4.37 5.51 10.00
N VAL A 195 -4.55 4.97 11.19
CA VAL A 195 -3.49 4.45 12.05
C VAL A 195 -3.58 2.93 12.06
N HIS A 196 -2.44 2.28 11.91
CA HIS A 196 -2.22 0.85 12.12
C HIS A 196 -0.95 0.73 12.97
N THR A 197 -1.03 0.12 14.14
CA THR A 197 0.16 -0.15 14.96
C THR A 197 0.00 -1.45 15.73
N HIS A 198 1.11 -2.14 15.98
CA HIS A 198 1.13 -3.28 16.89
C HIS A 198 1.69 -2.80 18.23
N VAL A 199 0.94 -3.01 19.30
CA VAL A 199 1.30 -2.52 20.63
C VAL A 199 0.97 -3.53 21.71
N PRO A 200 1.76 -3.59 22.79
CA PRO A 200 1.41 -4.44 23.94
C PRO A 200 0.16 -3.93 24.68
N TRP A 201 -0.09 -2.61 24.66
CA TRP A 201 -1.15 -1.97 25.45
C TRP A 201 -2.00 -1.04 24.57
N PRO A 202 -3.13 -1.52 24.01
CA PRO A 202 -3.93 -0.75 23.04
C PRO A 202 -4.53 0.51 23.64
N GLY A 203 -4.90 0.49 24.93
CA GLY A 203 -5.54 1.62 25.61
C GLY A 203 -4.78 2.94 25.50
N LYS A 204 -3.44 2.90 25.62
CA LYS A 204 -2.59 4.11 25.50
C LYS A 204 -2.71 4.78 24.13
N ILE A 205 -2.81 3.96 23.07
CA ILE A 205 -2.92 4.48 21.71
C ILE A 205 -4.30 5.08 21.46
N LEU A 206 -5.35 4.45 21.99
CA LEU A 206 -6.71 4.98 21.89
C LEU A 206 -6.87 6.29 22.66
N ASP A 207 -6.37 6.34 23.90
CA ASP A 207 -6.39 7.57 24.72
C ASP A 207 -5.65 8.70 24.01
N TYR A 208 -4.47 8.41 23.44
CA TYR A 208 -3.74 9.38 22.64
C TYR A 208 -4.54 9.84 21.41
N GLY A 209 -5.13 8.91 20.66
CA GLY A 209 -5.96 9.25 19.50
C GLY A 209 -7.17 10.13 19.85
N VAL A 210 -7.86 9.84 20.96
CA VAL A 210 -8.97 10.67 21.48
C VAL A 210 -8.48 12.06 21.87
N SER A 211 -7.25 12.19 22.39
CA SER A 211 -6.69 13.50 22.74
C SER A 211 -6.45 14.42 21.53
N LEU A 212 -6.38 13.86 20.32
CA LEU A 212 -6.13 14.59 19.06
C LEU A 212 -7.41 14.85 18.25
N GLY A 213 -8.50 14.15 18.53
CA GLY A 213 -9.73 14.23 17.74
C GLY A 213 -10.70 13.08 17.99
N SER A 214 -11.50 12.75 16.98
CA SER A 214 -12.50 11.69 17.05
C SER A 214 -12.00 10.41 16.38
N LEU A 215 -12.11 9.29 17.09
CA LEU A 215 -11.83 7.96 16.56
C LEU A 215 -13.06 7.37 15.86
N LEU A 216 -12.85 6.73 14.72
CA LEU A 216 -13.83 6.06 13.87
C LEU A 216 -13.29 4.68 13.50
N ASP A 217 -14.17 3.74 13.16
CA ASP A 217 -13.84 2.40 12.65
C ASP A 217 -12.69 1.71 13.41
N ILE A 218 -12.82 1.68 14.74
CA ILE A 218 -11.79 1.11 15.64
C ILE A 218 -11.86 -0.41 15.56
N ASN A 219 -10.73 -1.03 15.19
CA ASN A 219 -10.50 -2.47 15.26
C ASN A 219 -9.33 -2.76 16.20
N ILE A 220 -9.48 -3.76 17.06
CA ILE A 220 -8.45 -4.20 18.00
C ILE A 220 -8.42 -5.72 17.97
N GLU A 221 -7.30 -6.29 17.55
CA GLU A 221 -7.12 -7.74 17.43
C GLU A 221 -5.97 -8.21 18.33
N ASN A 222 -6.17 -9.32 19.02
CA ASN A 222 -5.11 -9.97 19.81
C ASN A 222 -4.31 -10.92 18.90
N LEU A 223 -3.04 -10.58 18.66
CA LEU A 223 -2.17 -11.32 17.73
C LEU A 223 -1.76 -12.70 18.29
N GLN A 224 -1.75 -12.88 19.62
CA GLN A 224 -1.51 -14.20 20.25
C GLN A 224 -2.65 -15.17 19.92
N GLU A 225 -3.89 -14.76 20.13
CA GLU A 225 -5.06 -15.63 19.88
C GLU A 225 -5.16 -15.96 18.39
N GLN A 226 -4.97 -14.96 17.53
CA GLN A 226 -5.01 -15.13 16.08
C GLN A 226 -3.95 -16.14 15.59
N SER A 227 -2.72 -16.07 16.09
CA SER A 227 -1.65 -17.02 15.70
C SER A 227 -1.92 -18.45 16.20
N LEU A 228 -2.54 -18.61 17.38
CA LEU A 228 -2.96 -19.92 17.92
C LEU A 228 -4.11 -20.54 17.11
N THR A 229 -5.11 -19.75 16.71
CA THR A 229 -6.20 -20.23 15.84
C THR A 229 -5.67 -20.73 14.50
N TYR A 230 -4.78 -19.97 13.86
CA TYR A 230 -4.16 -20.41 12.59
C TYR A 230 -3.29 -21.66 12.72
N ALA A 231 -2.64 -21.86 13.87
CA ALA A 231 -1.85 -23.06 14.15
C ALA A 231 -2.73 -24.30 14.41
N ALA A 232 -3.94 -24.14 14.93
CA ALA A 232 -4.87 -25.23 15.18
C ALA A 232 -5.61 -25.68 13.90
N GLU A 233 -5.70 -24.82 12.89
CA GLU A 233 -6.38 -25.06 11.61
C GLU A 233 -5.43 -25.49 10.47
N SER A 234 -4.12 -25.56 10.74
CA SER A 234 -3.08 -25.96 9.78
C SER A 234 -2.61 -27.39 9.97
#